data_AF-A0A7C7UZE8-F1
#
_entry.id   AF-A0A7C7UZE8-F1
#
_cell.length_a   1.000
_cell.length_b   1.000
_cell.length_c   1.000
_cell.angle_alpha   90.00
_cell.angle_beta   90.00
_cell.angle_gamma   90.00
#
_symmetry.space_group_name_H-M   'P 1'
#
loop_
_entity.id
_entity.type
_entity.pdbx_description
1 polymer ?
#
loop_
_entity_poly.entity_id
_entity_poly.type
_entity_poly.pdbx_seq_one_letter_code
_entity_poly.pdbx_strand_id
1 'polypeptide(L)'
;MICPPNTRPLAVTLAAALAAVVIAAGPASALSCLAPSVAFTYGYAADSPANYVVAVGSLQATGPSNPPQGAVAEGGDINQMAGYTQAAQFSGMAFTGEAYTSPLTTRIVADVTCVAAWCGSYADEANALFFFRRDADGTHVLEINACPGNVFANPTPAQLQQVTQCYNSGDC
;
A
#
# COMPACT_ATOMS: atom_id res chain seq x y z
N MET A 1 64.21 -13.32 -55.45
CA MET A 1 63.49 -12.07 -55.15
C MET A 1 62.00 -12.36 -55.26
N ILE A 2 61.22 -11.94 -54.24
CA ILE A 2 59.75 -11.73 -54.20
C ILE A 2 58.94 -13.06 -54.11
N CYS A 3 58.36 -13.51 -52.98
CA CYS A 3 57.45 -12.95 -51.95
C CYS A 3 56.01 -12.64 -52.45
N PRO A 4 54.95 -12.76 -51.62
CA PRO A 4 54.05 -13.92 -51.60
C PRO A 4 52.56 -13.46 -51.68
N PRO A 5 51.55 -14.30 -51.36
CA PRO A 5 50.19 -14.15 -51.91
C PRO A 5 49.20 -13.36 -51.03
N ASN A 6 48.10 -13.04 -51.72
CA ASN A 6 46.83 -12.43 -51.34
C ASN A 6 46.14 -13.07 -50.11
N THR A 7 45.77 -12.22 -49.14
CA THR A 7 44.80 -12.56 -48.07
C THR A 7 43.77 -11.44 -47.92
N ARG A 8 42.51 -11.77 -48.20
CA ARG A 8 41.33 -10.89 -48.03
C ARG A 8 40.89 -10.92 -46.56
N PRO A 9 40.62 -9.77 -45.90
CA PRO A 9 40.10 -9.80 -44.54
C PRO A 9 38.59 -10.05 -44.55
N LEU A 10 38.21 -11.26 -44.12
CA LEU A 10 36.85 -11.71 -43.79
C LEU A 10 36.31 -11.10 -42.47
N ALA A 11 36.83 -9.95 -42.05
CA ALA A 11 36.67 -9.46 -40.66
C ALA A 11 35.55 -8.42 -40.47
N VAL A 12 34.89 -7.94 -41.53
CA VAL A 12 34.06 -6.72 -41.41
C VAL A 12 32.56 -7.02 -41.23
N THR A 13 32.09 -8.24 -41.49
CA THR A 13 30.64 -8.55 -41.57
C THR A 13 30.08 -9.35 -40.40
N LEU A 14 30.74 -9.33 -39.22
CA LEU A 14 30.22 -10.02 -38.01
C LEU A 14 30.06 -9.10 -36.79
N ALA A 15 30.19 -7.78 -36.95
CA ALA A 15 30.11 -6.84 -35.82
C ALA A 15 28.74 -6.14 -35.68
N ALA A 16 27.86 -6.22 -36.68
CA ALA A 16 26.61 -5.44 -36.70
C ALA A 16 25.36 -6.18 -36.17
N ALA A 17 25.43 -7.49 -35.94
CA ALA A 17 24.25 -8.29 -35.57
C ALA A 17 24.10 -8.56 -34.05
N LEU A 18 25.11 -8.25 -33.22
CA LEU A 18 25.07 -8.52 -31.77
C LEU A 18 24.75 -7.30 -30.88
N ALA A 19 24.57 -6.11 -31.44
CA ALA A 19 24.38 -4.88 -30.67
C ALA A 19 22.92 -4.50 -30.39
N ALA A 20 21.93 -5.27 -30.87
CA ALA A 20 20.53 -4.85 -30.89
C ALA A 20 19.62 -5.47 -29.80
N VAL A 21 20.16 -6.26 -28.85
CA VAL A 21 19.35 -6.99 -27.84
C VAL A 21 19.67 -6.53 -26.42
N VAL A 22 19.53 -5.23 -26.12
CA VAL A 22 19.66 -4.76 -24.72
C VAL A 22 18.64 -3.69 -24.31
N ILE A 23 17.78 -3.20 -25.20
CA ILE A 23 16.90 -2.05 -24.90
C ILE A 23 15.43 -2.49 -24.81
N ALA A 24 15.10 -3.28 -23.80
CA ALA A 24 13.72 -3.46 -23.33
C ALA A 24 13.59 -3.95 -21.88
N ALA A 25 14.67 -3.99 -21.10
CA ALA A 25 14.57 -4.17 -19.65
C ALA A 25 14.34 -2.81 -18.99
N GLY A 26 13.18 -2.21 -19.25
CA GLY A 26 12.69 -1.16 -18.36
C GLY A 26 12.57 -1.77 -16.95
N PRO A 27 12.97 -1.05 -15.88
CA PRO A 27 12.71 -1.54 -14.53
C PRO A 27 11.19 -1.53 -14.33
N ALA A 28 10.56 -2.67 -14.59
CA ALA A 28 9.25 -2.97 -14.05
C ALA A 28 9.47 -3.26 -12.57
N SER A 29 9.72 -2.20 -11.78
CA SER A 29 9.46 -2.21 -10.36
C SER A 29 7.94 -2.25 -10.19
N ALA A 30 7.34 -3.38 -10.55
CA ALA A 30 6.04 -3.73 -10.02
C ALA A 30 6.27 -3.77 -8.51
N LEU A 31 5.69 -2.81 -7.79
CA LEU A 31 5.55 -2.85 -6.34
C LEU A 31 4.97 -4.24 -6.03
N SER A 32 5.83 -5.18 -5.67
CA SER A 32 5.50 -6.58 -5.45
C SER A 32 4.84 -6.72 -4.09
N CYS A 33 3.87 -5.84 -3.81
CA CYS A 33 3.15 -5.81 -2.55
C CYS A 33 2.67 -7.24 -2.32
N LEU A 34 3.24 -7.88 -1.31
CA LEU A 34 2.77 -9.17 -0.86
C LEU A 34 1.29 -8.99 -0.54
N ALA A 35 0.46 -9.96 -0.94
CA ALA A 35 -0.97 -9.87 -0.63
C ALA A 35 -1.14 -9.64 0.88
N PRO A 36 -1.84 -8.58 1.30
CA PRO A 36 -1.99 -8.28 2.71
C PRO A 36 -2.74 -9.41 3.40
N SER A 37 -2.28 -9.79 4.60
CA SER A 37 -2.94 -10.79 5.44
C SER A 37 -3.27 -10.20 6.79
N VAL A 38 -4.40 -10.62 7.38
CA VAL A 38 -4.85 -10.10 8.68
C VAL A 38 -3.84 -10.43 9.78
N ALA A 39 -3.25 -11.63 9.77
CA ALA A 39 -2.18 -12.00 10.70
C ALA A 39 -1.00 -11.04 10.62
N PHE A 40 -0.49 -10.78 9.42
CA PHE A 40 0.63 -9.86 9.24
C PHE A 40 0.29 -8.44 9.72
N THR A 41 -0.87 -7.91 9.33
CA THR A 41 -1.30 -6.57 9.74
C THR A 41 -1.51 -6.48 11.25
N TYR A 42 -2.09 -7.50 11.86
CA TYR A 42 -2.25 -7.55 13.31
C TYR A 42 -0.91 -7.59 14.02
N GLY A 43 0.00 -8.48 13.61
CA GLY A 43 1.35 -8.56 14.18
C GLY A 43 2.10 -7.24 14.07
N TYR A 44 2.07 -6.61 12.90
CA TYR A 44 2.63 -5.26 12.70
C TYR A 44 2.02 -4.22 13.66
N ALA A 45 0.69 -4.23 13.83
CA ALA A 45 0.01 -3.31 14.74
C ALA A 45 0.32 -3.58 16.21
N ALA A 46 0.48 -4.85 16.60
CA ALA A 46 0.81 -5.27 17.97
C ALA A 46 2.26 -4.95 18.35
N ASP A 47 3.19 -5.06 17.40
CA ASP A 47 4.62 -4.73 17.60
C ASP A 47 4.90 -3.22 17.49
N SER A 48 3.95 -2.45 16.98
CA SER A 48 4.10 -1.01 16.81
C SER A 48 4.09 -0.28 18.16
N PRO A 49 4.93 0.76 18.35
CA PRO A 49 4.83 1.64 19.51
C PRO A 49 3.56 2.50 19.50
N ALA A 50 2.83 2.55 18.38
CA ALA A 50 1.55 3.25 18.29
C ALA A 50 0.39 2.37 18.77
N ASN A 51 -0.66 3.00 19.29
CA ASN A 51 -1.87 2.28 19.67
C ASN A 51 -2.71 2.02 18.42
N TYR A 52 -3.26 0.81 18.28
CA TYR A 52 -4.18 0.48 17.20
C TYR A 52 -5.56 0.09 17.72
N VAL A 53 -6.59 0.47 16.98
CA VAL A 53 -7.98 0.08 17.18
C VAL A 53 -8.42 -0.74 15.97
N VAL A 54 -8.79 -1.99 16.22
CA VAL A 54 -9.32 -2.88 15.18
C VAL A 54 -10.85 -2.80 15.19
N ALA A 55 -11.45 -2.54 14.04
CA ALA A 55 -12.90 -2.37 13.95
C ALA A 55 -13.46 -2.89 12.63
N VAL A 56 -14.73 -3.31 12.64
CA VAL A 56 -15.47 -3.72 11.44
C VAL A 56 -16.67 -2.81 11.24
N GLY A 57 -16.91 -2.36 10.02
CA GLY A 57 -18.03 -1.48 9.72
C GLY A 57 -17.92 -0.76 8.39
N SER A 58 -18.55 0.41 8.32
CA SER A 58 -18.58 1.27 7.14
C SER A 58 -17.67 2.49 7.30
N LEU A 59 -17.14 2.97 6.18
CA LEU A 59 -16.31 4.16 6.09
C LEU A 59 -16.76 5.01 4.91
N GLN A 60 -17.03 6.30 5.16
CA GLN A 60 -17.51 7.23 4.13
C GLN A 60 -16.80 8.57 4.21
N ALA A 61 -16.32 9.07 3.07
CA ALA A 61 -15.71 10.40 2.97
C ALA A 61 -16.71 11.49 3.37
N THR A 62 -16.23 12.49 4.11
CA THR A 62 -17.07 13.61 4.60
C THR A 62 -16.78 14.93 3.91
N GLY A 63 -15.84 14.95 2.96
CA GLY A 63 -15.43 16.15 2.22
C GLY A 63 -14.34 15.83 1.20
N PRO A 64 -13.80 16.86 0.51
CA PRO A 64 -12.66 16.67 -0.39
C PRO A 64 -11.38 16.31 0.37
N SER A 65 -10.47 15.64 -0.31
CA SER A 65 -9.11 15.44 0.21
C SER A 65 -8.30 16.74 0.25
N ASN A 66 -7.28 16.76 1.10
CA ASN A 66 -6.34 17.87 1.20
C ASN A 66 -4.88 17.37 1.26
N PRO A 67 -4.03 17.75 0.27
CA PRO A 67 -4.38 18.39 -1.00
C PRO A 67 -5.36 17.52 -1.84
N PRO A 68 -5.94 18.05 -2.94
CA PRO A 68 -6.75 17.24 -3.83
C PRO A 68 -6.00 15.99 -4.31
N GLN A 69 -6.70 14.87 -4.44
CA GLN A 69 -6.12 13.62 -4.94
C GLN A 69 -5.48 13.85 -6.31
N GLY A 70 -4.25 13.35 -6.49
CA GLY A 70 -3.50 13.55 -7.72
C GLY A 70 -2.70 14.85 -7.78
N ALA A 71 -2.70 15.65 -6.70
CA ALA A 71 -1.81 16.80 -6.59
C ALA A 71 -0.34 16.36 -6.69
N VAL A 72 0.43 17.13 -7.44
CA VAL A 72 1.88 16.99 -7.58
C VAL A 72 2.58 17.97 -6.66
N ALA A 73 3.78 17.61 -6.19
CA ALA A 73 4.63 18.51 -5.42
C ALA A 73 5.01 19.76 -6.23
N GLU A 74 5.54 20.76 -5.53
CA GLU A 74 5.96 22.03 -6.10
C GLU A 74 6.93 21.79 -7.28
N GLY A 75 6.57 22.25 -8.48
CA GLY A 75 7.33 22.02 -9.71
C GLY A 75 6.63 21.14 -10.77
N GLY A 76 5.52 20.48 -10.44
CA GLY A 76 4.65 19.85 -11.43
C GLY A 76 5.10 18.45 -11.92
N ASP A 77 6.08 17.84 -11.25
CA ASP A 77 6.60 16.52 -11.61
C ASP A 77 5.65 15.40 -11.16
N ILE A 78 5.10 14.64 -12.10
CA ILE A 78 4.21 13.50 -11.83
C ILE A 78 4.91 12.38 -11.05
N ASN A 79 6.23 12.32 -11.06
CA ASN A 79 7.00 11.37 -10.25
C ASN A 79 7.19 11.84 -8.81
N GLN A 80 6.60 12.98 -8.44
CA GLN A 80 6.64 13.56 -7.10
C GLN A 80 5.21 13.87 -6.65
N MET A 81 4.32 12.87 -6.69
CA MET A 81 2.96 13.06 -6.19
C MET A 81 2.97 13.38 -4.69
N ALA A 82 2.15 14.34 -4.29
CA ALA A 82 1.96 14.67 -2.89
C ALA A 82 0.97 13.68 -2.26
N GLY A 83 1.34 13.14 -1.09
CA GLY A 83 0.38 12.46 -0.22
C GLY A 83 -0.75 13.40 0.19
N TYR A 84 -1.87 12.82 0.61
CA TYR A 84 -3.06 13.58 0.97
C TYR A 84 -3.81 12.97 2.14
N THR A 85 -4.58 13.82 2.81
CA THR A 85 -5.50 13.40 3.86
C THR A 85 -6.93 13.41 3.35
N GLN A 86 -7.71 12.42 3.74
CA GLN A 86 -9.14 12.30 3.45
C GLN A 86 -9.91 12.22 4.77
N ALA A 87 -10.73 13.23 5.05
CA ALA A 87 -11.63 13.18 6.19
C ALA A 87 -12.76 12.18 5.90
N ALA A 88 -13.05 11.31 6.87
CA ALA A 88 -14.10 10.31 6.74
C ALA A 88 -14.82 10.06 8.07
N GLN A 89 -16.01 9.46 7.97
CA GLN A 89 -16.82 9.00 9.08
C GLN A 89 -16.83 7.48 9.09
N PHE A 90 -16.40 6.90 10.22
CA PHE A 90 -16.53 5.48 10.48
C PHE A 90 -17.80 5.22 11.32
N SER A 91 -18.47 4.11 11.03
CA SER A 91 -19.56 3.58 11.85
C SER A 91 -19.55 2.05 11.84
N GLY A 92 -19.44 1.45 13.01
CA GLY A 92 -19.37 0.00 13.16
C GLY A 92 -19.10 -0.45 14.59
N MET A 93 -18.36 -1.54 14.72
CA MET A 93 -18.05 -2.19 16.00
C MET A 93 -16.54 -2.37 16.14
N ALA A 94 -15.98 -1.94 17.27
CA ALA A 94 -14.60 -2.17 17.64
C ALA A 94 -14.43 -3.56 18.30
N PHE A 95 -13.26 -4.13 18.07
CA PHE A 95 -12.82 -5.38 18.68
C PHE A 95 -12.46 -5.17 20.15
N THR A 96 -12.95 -6.05 21.02
CA THR A 96 -12.79 -5.97 22.49
C THR A 96 -11.93 -7.10 23.07
N GLY A 97 -11.20 -7.84 22.21
CA GLY A 97 -10.35 -8.98 22.60
C GLY A 97 -10.99 -10.34 22.29
N GLU A 98 -12.32 -10.43 22.37
CA GLU A 98 -13.04 -11.67 22.04
C GLU A 98 -13.84 -11.52 20.75
N ALA A 99 -14.53 -10.39 20.58
CA ALA A 99 -15.45 -10.13 19.48
C ALA A 99 -15.57 -8.64 19.17
N TYR A 100 -16.25 -8.33 18.07
CA TYR A 100 -16.57 -6.96 17.65
C TYR A 100 -17.89 -6.51 18.30
N THR A 101 -17.83 -6.10 19.57
CA THR A 101 -19.02 -5.85 20.41
C THR A 101 -19.14 -4.43 20.93
N SER A 102 -18.11 -3.61 20.82
CA SER A 102 -18.17 -2.21 21.26
C SER A 102 -18.60 -1.30 20.11
N PRO A 103 -19.76 -0.62 20.16
CA PRO A 103 -20.12 0.35 19.14
C PRO A 103 -19.06 1.44 19.01
N LEU A 104 -18.69 1.77 17.77
CA LEU A 104 -17.73 2.82 17.45
C LEU A 104 -18.26 3.64 16.27
N THR A 105 -18.54 4.91 16.53
CA THR A 105 -18.86 5.92 15.52
C THR A 105 -17.95 7.11 15.75
N THR A 106 -17.00 7.34 14.85
CA THR A 106 -16.00 8.39 15.01
C THR A 106 -15.57 8.97 13.68
N ARG A 107 -15.15 10.23 13.70
CA ARG A 107 -14.39 10.80 12.59
C ARG A 107 -13.01 10.15 12.57
N ILE A 108 -12.53 9.86 11.36
CA ILE A 108 -11.19 9.38 11.11
C ILE A 108 -10.52 10.27 10.07
N VAL A 109 -9.19 10.23 10.06
CA VAL A 109 -8.38 10.82 8.99
C VAL A 109 -7.72 9.68 8.24
N ALA A 110 -8.06 9.49 6.96
CA ALA A 110 -7.32 8.59 6.11
C ALA A 110 -6.09 9.33 5.59
N ASP A 111 -4.90 8.86 5.98
CA ASP A 111 -3.61 9.43 5.59
C ASP A 111 -3.06 8.59 4.43
N VAL A 112 -3.08 9.18 3.24
CA VAL A 112 -2.72 8.51 1.99
C VAL A 112 -1.32 8.93 1.58
N THR A 113 -0.42 7.96 1.50
CA THR A 113 0.96 8.20 1.06
C THR A 113 1.15 7.85 -0.40
N CYS A 114 2.12 8.51 -1.03
CA CYS A 114 2.49 8.27 -2.42
C CYS A 114 3.97 7.89 -2.51
N VAL A 115 4.27 6.96 -3.42
CA VAL A 115 5.61 6.54 -3.81
C VAL A 115 5.78 6.86 -5.29
N ALA A 116 6.59 7.87 -5.58
CA ALA A 116 6.76 8.44 -6.92
C ALA A 116 5.43 8.86 -7.55
N ALA A 117 5.00 8.16 -8.61
CA ALA A 117 3.75 8.40 -9.34
C ALA A 117 2.57 7.52 -8.85
N TRP A 118 2.70 6.85 -7.70
CA TRP A 118 1.71 5.89 -7.20
C TRP A 118 1.27 6.25 -5.79
N CYS A 119 0.00 6.59 -5.63
CA CYS A 119 -0.60 6.80 -4.32
C CYS A 119 -1.39 5.57 -3.86
N GLY A 120 -1.53 5.42 -2.55
CA GLY A 120 -2.60 4.62 -1.99
C GLY A 120 -3.96 5.07 -2.53
N SER A 121 -4.94 4.17 -2.56
CA SER A 121 -6.30 4.49 -2.98
C SER A 121 -7.22 4.46 -1.79
N TYR A 122 -7.77 5.63 -1.44
CA TYR A 122 -8.92 5.70 -0.54
C TYR A 122 -10.17 5.22 -1.29
N ALA A 123 -11.01 4.45 -0.60
CA ALA A 123 -12.33 4.05 -1.08
C ALA A 123 -13.33 4.12 0.07
N ASP A 124 -14.57 4.47 -0.24
CA ASP A 124 -15.66 4.27 0.69
C ASP A 124 -15.99 2.79 0.77
N GLU A 125 -16.25 2.32 1.98
CA GLU A 125 -16.47 0.91 2.28
C GLU A 125 -17.80 0.75 3.00
N ALA A 126 -18.67 -0.12 2.49
CA ALA A 126 -19.92 -0.44 3.18
C ALA A 126 -19.70 -1.41 4.35
N ASN A 127 -18.73 -2.31 4.21
CA ASN A 127 -18.35 -3.30 5.20
C ASN A 127 -16.89 -3.73 5.00
N ALA A 128 -16.00 -3.29 5.89
CA ALA A 128 -14.60 -3.67 5.88
C ALA A 128 -14.06 -3.83 7.31
N LEU A 129 -12.99 -4.61 7.44
CA LEU A 129 -12.17 -4.68 8.64
C LEU A 129 -11.06 -3.64 8.51
N PHE A 130 -10.92 -2.80 9.53
CA PHE A 130 -9.98 -1.69 9.60
C PHE A 130 -9.03 -1.83 10.77
N PHE A 131 -7.79 -1.39 10.54
CA PHE A 131 -6.78 -1.16 11.55
C PHE A 131 -6.51 0.34 11.62
N PHE A 132 -7.08 1.01 12.62
CA PHE A 132 -6.88 2.44 12.83
C PHE A 132 -5.74 2.65 13.81
N ARG A 133 -4.71 3.40 13.41
CA ARG A 133 -3.76 3.95 14.37
C ARG A 133 -4.48 5.01 15.21
N ARG A 134 -4.22 5.03 16.51
CA ARG A 134 -4.73 6.04 17.44
C ARG A 134 -3.57 6.89 17.94
N ASP A 135 -3.60 8.15 17.55
CA ASP A 135 -2.59 9.13 17.95
C ASP A 135 -2.77 9.56 19.40
N ALA A 136 -1.73 10.21 19.94
CA ALA A 136 -1.68 10.66 21.33
C ALA A 136 -2.78 11.67 21.68
N ASP A 137 -3.27 12.41 20.67
CA ASP A 137 -4.41 13.35 20.79
C ASP A 137 -5.78 12.64 20.72
N GLY A 138 -5.79 11.32 20.51
CA GLY A 138 -6.98 10.49 20.38
C GLY A 138 -7.54 10.39 18.96
N THR A 139 -6.91 11.03 17.97
CA THR A 139 -7.32 10.95 16.57
C THR A 139 -7.15 9.53 16.03
N HIS A 140 -8.14 9.04 15.29
CA HIS A 140 -8.07 7.75 14.59
C HIS A 140 -7.59 8.01 13.16
N VAL A 141 -6.47 7.41 12.80
CA VAL A 141 -5.82 7.54 11.50
C VAL A 141 -5.88 6.21 10.78
N LEU A 142 -6.37 6.23 9.55
CA LEU A 142 -6.30 5.09 8.63
C LEU A 142 -5.13 5.32 7.67
N GLU A 143 -4.07 4.54 7.82
CA GLU A 143 -2.89 4.66 6.97
C GLU A 143 -3.10 3.89 5.67
N ILE A 144 -3.09 4.59 4.54
CA ILE A 144 -3.28 4.03 3.20
C ILE A 144 -2.01 4.27 2.40
N ASN A 145 -1.15 3.25 2.38
CA ASN A 145 0.09 3.30 1.65
C ASN A 145 -0.05 2.74 0.22
N ALA A 146 0.98 2.95 -0.61
CA ALA A 146 1.06 2.37 -1.95
C ALA A 146 0.93 0.84 -1.96
N CYS A 147 1.31 0.17 -0.87
CA CYS A 147 0.95 -1.22 -0.58
C CYS A 147 -0.09 -1.25 0.56
N PRO A 148 -1.39 -1.42 0.25
CA PRO A 148 -2.44 -1.38 1.27
C PRO A 148 -2.39 -2.62 2.17
N GLY A 149 -2.45 -2.43 3.48
CA GLY A 149 -2.49 -3.51 4.48
C GLY A 149 -3.48 -3.32 5.63
N ASN A 150 -4.10 -2.14 5.76
CA ASN A 150 -4.90 -1.77 6.93
C ASN A 150 -6.43 -1.83 6.69
N VAL A 151 -6.85 -2.21 5.48
CA VAL A 151 -8.26 -2.33 5.10
C VAL A 151 -8.46 -3.68 4.42
N PHE A 152 -9.42 -4.45 4.92
CA PHE A 152 -9.85 -5.70 4.31
C PHE A 152 -11.34 -5.57 3.98
N ALA A 153 -11.64 -5.21 2.73
CA ALA A 153 -13.00 -5.07 2.24
C ALA A 153 -13.75 -6.40 2.26
N ASN A 154 -15.02 -6.37 2.67
CA ASN A 154 -15.90 -7.54 2.81
C ASN A 154 -15.21 -8.74 3.50
N PRO A 155 -14.72 -8.56 4.74
CA PRO A 155 -13.89 -9.55 5.40
C PRO A 155 -14.68 -10.85 5.60
N THR A 156 -14.03 -11.97 5.30
CA THR A 156 -14.59 -13.29 5.57
C THR A 156 -14.66 -13.55 7.09
N PRO A 157 -15.54 -14.44 7.56
CA PRO A 157 -15.56 -14.84 8.97
C PRO A 157 -14.20 -15.35 9.46
N ALA A 158 -13.45 -16.04 8.60
CA ALA A 158 -12.10 -16.53 8.93
C ALA A 158 -11.11 -15.38 9.17
N GLN A 159 -11.16 -14.30 8.36
CA GLN A 159 -10.35 -13.10 8.57
C GLN A 159 -10.69 -12.40 9.89
N LEU A 160 -11.98 -12.29 10.24
CA LEU A 160 -12.38 -11.72 11.53
C LEU A 160 -11.91 -12.58 12.70
N GLN A 161 -12.03 -13.91 12.59
CA GLN A 161 -11.53 -14.85 13.60
C GLN A 161 -10.01 -14.82 13.74
N GLN A 162 -9.28 -14.52 12.67
CA GLN A 162 -7.82 -14.42 12.71
C GLN A 162 -7.34 -13.32 13.67
N VAL A 163 -8.06 -12.20 13.76
CA VAL A 163 -7.81 -11.16 14.77
C VAL A 163 -7.95 -11.72 16.19
N THR A 164 -9.02 -12.46 16.45
CA THR A 164 -9.25 -13.09 17.77
C THR A 164 -8.18 -14.13 18.10
N GLN A 165 -7.74 -14.93 17.11
CA GLN A 165 -6.68 -15.92 17.31
C GLN A 165 -5.38 -15.24 17.71
N CYS A 166 -4.95 -14.26 16.89
CA CYS A 166 -3.78 -13.43 17.14
C CYS A 166 -3.78 -12.76 18.52
N TYR A 167 -4.91 -12.17 18.93
CA TYR A 167 -5.06 -11.54 20.24
C TYR A 167 -4.86 -12.55 21.39
N ASN A 168 -5.40 -13.76 21.24
CA ASN A 168 -5.37 -14.77 22.31
C ASN A 168 -4.03 -15.53 22.40
N SER A 169 -3.40 -15.82 21.27
CA SER A 169 -2.09 -16.50 21.24
C SER A 169 -0.95 -15.55 21.59
N GLY A 170 -1.10 -14.26 21.30
CA GLY A 170 0.01 -13.29 21.30
C GLY A 170 0.95 -13.46 20.11
N ASP A 171 0.68 -14.42 19.22
CA ASP A 171 1.49 -14.73 18.04
C ASP A 171 0.60 -14.82 16.79
N CYS A 172 1.09 -14.20 15.70
CA CYS A 172 0.59 -14.26 14.33
C CYS A 172 1.76 -14.59 13.39
#